data_AF-A0A8E2AKC5-F1
#
_entry.id   AF-A0A8E2AKC5-F1
#
_cell.length_a   1.000
_cell.length_b   1.000
_cell.length_c   1.000
_cell.angle_alpha   90.00
_cell.angle_beta   90.00
_cell.angle_gamma   90.00
#
_symmetry.space_group_name_H-M   'P 1'
#
loop_
_entity.id
_entity.type
_entity.pdbx_description
1 polymer ?
#
loop_
_entity_poly.entity_id
_entity_poly.type
_entity_poly.pdbx_seq_one_letter_code
_entity_poly.pdbx_strand_id
1 'polypeptide(L)'
;MAPTSTKVWPAEQGGKMVPLLQADRLADCIIGCAVENTDIEMLLCDFSDDIKTAKSAQVSSDAVAKKVQARLATTNIKINTLNVENLYVDTDRSRKNRETWRKVKSLREGKIATHLVEHDRIQSRFRQAAATQKIERTQEIPDLAVVNRLLLHSLARA
;
A
#
# COMPACT_ATOMS: atom_id res chain seq x y z
N MET A 1 3.67 4.09 -28.38
CA MET A 1 3.44 2.97 -27.43
C MET A 1 3.65 3.52 -26.03
N ALA A 2 2.59 3.75 -25.27
CA ALA A 2 2.70 4.19 -23.88
C ALA A 2 2.98 2.98 -22.99
N PRO A 3 3.85 3.07 -21.98
CA PRO A 3 4.06 1.98 -21.06
C PRO A 3 2.75 1.75 -20.30
N THR A 4 2.27 0.51 -20.36
CA THR A 4 1.17 -0.01 -19.56
C THR A 4 1.47 0.30 -18.11
N SER A 5 0.77 1.30 -17.55
CA SER A 5 0.81 1.62 -16.14
C SER A 5 0.33 0.36 -15.42
N THR A 6 1.27 -0.43 -14.93
CA THR A 6 1.02 -1.45 -13.92
C THR A 6 0.34 -0.67 -12.80
N LYS A 7 -0.96 -0.88 -12.62
CA LYS A 7 -1.75 -0.21 -11.60
C LYS A 7 -1.23 -0.72 -10.25
N VAL A 8 -0.15 -0.11 -9.77
CA VAL A 8 0.43 -0.34 -8.46
C VAL A 8 -0.68 0.06 -7.48
N TRP A 9 -1.10 -0.90 -6.67
CA TRP A 9 -2.10 -0.65 -5.64
C TRP A 9 -1.57 0.49 -4.76
N PRO A 10 -2.27 1.63 -4.60
CA PRO A 10 -1.97 2.49 -3.47
C PRO A 10 -2.21 1.61 -2.25
N ALA A 11 -1.20 1.40 -1.43
CA ALA A 11 -1.23 0.50 -0.29
C ALA A 11 -2.30 0.93 0.73
N GLU A 12 -3.56 0.62 0.45
CA GLU A 12 -4.69 0.87 1.30
C GLU A 12 -5.03 -0.45 2.00
N GLN A 13 -4.17 -0.79 2.97
CA GLN A 13 -4.48 -1.56 4.19
C GLN A 13 -5.02 -3.00 4.04
N GLY A 14 -5.18 -3.53 2.83
CA GLY A 14 -5.28 -4.97 2.60
C GLY A 14 -3.88 -5.53 2.41
N GLY A 15 -3.39 -6.36 3.33
CA GLY A 15 -2.03 -6.91 3.28
C GLY A 15 -1.65 -7.54 1.93
N LYS A 16 -0.35 -7.74 1.71
CA LYS A 16 0.14 -8.39 0.49
C LYS A 16 -0.27 -9.87 0.52
N MET A 17 -0.87 -10.35 -0.56
CA MET A 17 -1.39 -11.71 -0.67
C MET A 17 -0.41 -12.60 -1.42
N VAL A 18 -0.16 -13.81 -0.91
CA VAL A 18 0.69 -14.82 -1.54
C VAL A 18 -0.13 -16.11 -1.71
N PRO A 19 -0.14 -16.74 -2.90
CA PRO A 19 -0.83 -18.01 -3.10
C PRO A 19 -0.26 -19.11 -2.20
N LEU A 20 -1.11 -20.02 -1.71
CA LEU A 20 -0.66 -21.15 -0.88
C LEU A 20 0.37 -22.05 -1.59
N LEU A 21 0.25 -22.19 -2.91
CA LEU A 21 1.23 -22.92 -3.74
C LEU A 21 2.61 -22.26 -3.76
N GLN A 22 2.72 -21.03 -3.27
CA GLN A 22 3.95 -20.24 -3.20
C GLN A 22 4.25 -19.80 -1.76
N ALA A 23 3.84 -20.60 -0.78
CA ALA A 23 4.03 -20.28 0.64
C ALA A 23 5.50 -20.13 1.03
N ASP A 24 6.42 -20.75 0.29
CA ASP A 24 7.87 -20.56 0.40
C ASP A 24 8.30 -19.09 0.25
N ARG A 25 7.55 -18.32 -0.56
CA ARG A 25 7.84 -16.89 -0.83
C ARG A 25 7.22 -15.94 0.18
N LEU A 26 6.45 -16.46 1.14
CA LEU A 26 5.88 -15.65 2.21
C LEU A 26 6.99 -15.00 3.05
N ALA A 27 8.10 -15.70 3.28
CA ALA A 27 9.25 -15.17 4.00
C ALA A 27 9.84 -13.93 3.29
N ASP A 28 10.01 -13.98 1.96
CA ASP A 28 10.51 -12.84 1.18
C ASP A 28 9.60 -11.63 1.25
N CYS A 29 8.29 -11.86 1.26
CA CYS A 29 7.28 -10.82 1.44
C CYS A 29 7.35 -10.20 2.83
N ILE A 30 7.46 -11.01 3.88
CA ILE A 30 7.55 -10.52 5.27
C ILE A 30 8.82 -9.69 5.45
N ILE A 31 9.97 -10.21 5.01
CA ILE A 31 11.26 -9.53 5.10
C ILE A 31 11.21 -8.22 4.29
N GLY A 32 10.65 -8.25 3.08
CA GLY A 32 10.53 -7.06 2.25
C GLY A 32 9.65 -5.97 2.89
N CYS A 33 8.52 -6.34 3.50
CA CYS A 33 7.67 -5.42 4.26
C CYS A 33 8.38 -4.87 5.49
N ALA A 34 9.17 -5.69 6.20
CA ALA A 34 9.91 -5.25 7.37
C ALA A 34 10.98 -4.22 6.99
N VAL A 35 11.74 -4.47 5.92
CA VAL A 35 12.73 -3.53 5.39
C VAL A 35 12.07 -2.23 4.92
N GLU A 36 10.96 -2.31 4.16
CA GLU A 36 10.18 -1.13 3.74
C GLU A 36 9.76 -0.30 4.97
N ASN A 37 9.26 -0.95 6.02
CA ASN A 37 8.86 -0.26 7.24
C ASN A 37 10.05 0.35 8.00
N THR A 38 11.19 -0.35 8.10
CA THR A 38 12.39 0.19 8.75
C THR A 38 12.92 1.43 8.01
N ASP A 39 12.98 1.38 6.68
CA ASP A 39 13.37 2.54 5.86
C ASP A 39 12.43 3.73 6.13
N ILE A 40 11.11 3.47 6.16
CA ILE A 40 10.11 4.50 6.48
C ILE A 40 10.30 5.07 7.90
N GLU A 41 10.63 4.24 8.89
CA GLU A 41 10.88 4.69 10.26
C GLU A 41 12.14 5.56 10.36
N MET A 42 13.20 5.22 9.63
CA MET A 42 14.40 6.06 9.56
C MET A 42 14.09 7.42 8.96
N LEU A 43 13.34 7.46 7.85
CA LEU A 43 12.88 8.73 7.27
C LEU A 43 12.02 9.52 8.25
N LEU A 44 11.15 8.85 9.02
CA LEU A 44 10.34 9.53 10.00
C LEU A 44 11.20 10.24 11.06
N CYS A 45 12.28 9.61 11.52
CA CYS A 45 13.21 10.25 12.46
C CYS A 45 13.82 11.52 11.84
N ASP A 46 14.30 11.44 10.59
CA ASP A 46 14.96 12.54 9.90
C ASP A 46 14.04 13.73 9.60
N PHE A 47 12.75 13.48 9.37
CA PHE A 47 11.74 14.51 9.06
C PHE A 47 10.80 14.83 10.23
N SER A 48 11.05 14.28 11.42
CA SER A 48 10.13 14.39 12.57
C SER A 48 9.86 15.83 12.97
N ASP A 49 10.89 16.69 12.96
CA ASP A 49 10.74 18.09 13.34
C ASP A 49 9.99 18.91 12.29
N ASP A 50 10.19 18.64 11.00
CA ASP A 50 9.41 19.28 9.93
C ASP A 50 7.92 18.92 10.02
N ILE A 51 7.62 17.66 10.34
CA ILE A 51 6.24 17.18 10.53
C ILE A 51 5.61 17.84 11.75
N LYS A 52 6.34 17.94 12.87
CA LYS A 52 5.87 18.63 14.08
C LYS A 52 5.63 20.12 13.82
N THR A 53 6.55 20.81 13.15
CA THR A 53 6.38 22.23 12.80
C THR A 53 5.16 22.42 11.91
N ALA A 54 4.99 21.58 10.89
CA ALA A 54 3.82 21.65 10.01
C ALA A 54 2.50 21.39 10.76
N LYS A 55 2.49 20.44 11.71
CA LYS A 55 1.35 20.17 12.60
C LYS A 55 1.04 21.38 13.49
N SER A 56 2.07 22.02 14.07
CA SER A 56 1.91 23.20 14.93
C SER A 56 1.35 24.41 14.18
N ALA A 57 1.68 24.55 12.90
CA ALA A 57 1.18 25.61 12.03
C ALA A 57 -0.25 25.36 11.49
N GLN A 58 -0.97 24.35 12.01
CA GLN A 58 -2.32 23.94 11.57
C GLN A 58 -2.44 23.68 10.06
N VAL A 59 -1.35 23.21 9.42
CA VAL A 59 -1.35 22.85 8.00
C VAL A 59 -2.09 21.53 7.80
N SER A 60 -2.84 21.40 6.70
CA SER A 60 -3.54 20.16 6.38
C SER A 60 -2.55 19.00 6.17
N SER A 61 -2.91 17.79 6.61
CA SER A 61 -2.06 16.60 6.49
C SER A 61 -1.60 16.33 5.05
N ASP A 62 -2.47 16.57 4.06
CA ASP A 62 -2.15 16.44 2.64
C ASP A 62 -1.08 17.45 2.17
N ALA A 63 -1.13 18.69 2.67
CA ALA A 63 -0.11 19.69 2.36
C ALA A 63 1.24 19.34 3.03
N VAL A 64 1.22 18.78 4.23
CA VAL A 64 2.44 18.25 4.88
C VAL A 64 3.01 17.09 4.06
N ALA A 65 2.17 16.18 3.58
CA ALA A 65 2.57 15.02 2.79
C ALA A 65 3.28 15.46 1.50
N LYS A 66 2.69 16.41 0.78
CA LYS A 66 3.27 16.98 -0.44
C LYS A 66 4.61 17.66 -0.18
N LYS A 67 4.75 18.38 0.94
CA LYS A 67 6.00 19.04 1.32
C LYS A 67 7.11 18.02 1.62
N VAL A 68 6.80 16.98 2.39
CA VAL A 68 7.74 15.89 2.70
C VAL A 68 8.14 15.15 1.43
N GLN A 69 7.16 14.81 0.58
CA GLN A 69 7.41 14.15 -0.72
C GLN A 69 8.35 14.98 -1.62
N ALA A 70 8.08 16.28 -1.74
CA ALA A 70 8.91 17.18 -2.55
C ALA A 70 10.35 17.27 -2.03
N ARG A 71 10.55 17.21 -0.71
CA ARG A 71 11.88 17.21 -0.12
C ARG A 71 12.61 15.88 -0.32
N LEU A 72 11.91 14.76 -0.15
CA LEU A 72 12.46 13.42 -0.45
C LEU A 72 12.91 13.31 -1.91
N ALA A 73 12.12 13.86 -2.84
CA ALA A 73 12.47 13.92 -4.25
C ALA A 73 13.72 14.79 -4.51
N THR A 74 13.77 15.99 -3.92
CA THR A 74 14.92 16.92 -4.08
C THR A 74 16.21 16.35 -3.50
N THR A 75 16.13 15.60 -2.41
CA THR A 75 17.29 14.96 -1.75
C THR A 75 17.66 13.60 -2.36
N ASN A 76 16.91 13.14 -3.37
CA ASN A 76 17.08 11.84 -4.03
C ASN A 76 17.12 10.66 -3.03
N ILE A 77 16.35 10.78 -1.95
CA ILE A 77 16.21 9.72 -0.95
C ILE A 77 15.27 8.65 -1.53
N LYS A 78 15.76 7.42 -1.56
CA LYS A 78 15.04 6.25 -2.06
C LYS A 78 14.80 5.28 -0.93
N ILE A 79 13.66 4.61 -0.96
CA ILE A 79 13.32 3.53 -0.04
C ILE A 79 13.27 2.21 -0.78
N ASN A 80 13.51 1.12 -0.07
CA ASN A 80 13.24 -0.21 -0.61
C ASN A 80 11.74 -0.47 -0.57
N THR A 81 11.12 -0.52 -1.74
CA THR A 81 9.70 -0.83 -1.91
C THR A 81 9.55 -2.27 -2.37
N LEU A 82 8.68 -3.02 -1.68
CA LEU A 82 8.32 -4.37 -2.12
C LEU A 82 7.10 -4.30 -3.06
N ASN A 83 7.30 -4.57 -4.34
CA ASN A 83 6.22 -4.71 -5.29
C ASN A 83 5.75 -6.17 -5.36
N VAL A 84 4.49 -6.41 -4.97
CA VAL A 84 3.87 -7.74 -5.04
C VAL A 84 2.72 -7.67 -6.04
N GLU A 85 2.80 -8.55 -7.02
CA GLU A 85 1.82 -8.60 -8.10
C GLU A 85 0.42 -8.93 -7.60
N ASN A 86 -0.60 -8.25 -8.12
CA ASN A 86 -1.97 -8.42 -7.63
C ASN A 86 -2.59 -9.76 -8.06
N LEU A 87 -3.04 -10.51 -7.04
CA LEU A 87 -3.88 -11.72 -7.07
C LEU A 87 -5.11 -11.61 -7.96
N TYR A 88 -5.79 -10.48 -7.77
CA TYR A 88 -7.20 -10.38 -8.03
C TYR A 88 -7.51 -9.52 -9.24
N VAL A 89 -8.59 -9.89 -9.94
CA VAL A 89 -9.28 -9.05 -10.91
C VAL A 89 -10.15 -8.07 -10.14
N ASP A 90 -9.98 -6.78 -10.42
CA ASP A 90 -10.80 -5.73 -9.82
C ASP A 90 -12.08 -5.55 -10.66
N THR A 91 -13.21 -6.02 -10.13
CA THR A 91 -14.54 -5.78 -10.70
C THR A 91 -15.24 -4.64 -9.96
N ASP A 92 -16.18 -3.94 -10.60
CA ASP A 92 -16.91 -2.84 -9.97
C ASP A 92 -17.64 -3.27 -8.70
N ARG A 93 -18.22 -4.48 -8.68
CA ARG A 93 -18.83 -5.05 -7.47
C ARG A 93 -17.78 -5.31 -6.38
N SER A 94 -16.61 -5.82 -6.74
CA SER A 94 -15.54 -6.05 -5.76
C SER A 94 -15.00 -4.75 -5.18
N ARG A 95 -14.95 -3.67 -5.97
CA ARG A 95 -14.55 -2.34 -5.50
C ARG A 95 -15.60 -1.76 -4.55
N LYS A 96 -16.88 -1.79 -4.93
CA LYS A 96 -17.99 -1.38 -4.05
C LYS A 96 -17.98 -2.15 -2.73
N ASN A 97 -17.78 -3.46 -2.75
CA ASN A 97 -17.68 -4.25 -1.53
C ASN A 97 -16.52 -3.82 -0.64
N ARG A 98 -15.34 -3.52 -1.20
CA ARG A 98 -14.21 -3.00 -0.41
C ARG A 98 -14.56 -1.66 0.23
N GLU A 99 -15.18 -0.75 -0.52
CA GLU A 99 -15.62 0.55 0.02
C GLU A 99 -16.69 0.41 1.10
N THR A 100 -17.63 -0.52 0.93
CA THR A 100 -18.62 -0.86 1.97
C THR A 100 -17.92 -1.35 3.22
N TRP A 101 -17.02 -2.35 3.11
CA TRP A 101 -16.27 -2.88 4.24
C TRP A 101 -15.43 -1.84 4.98
N ARG A 102 -14.99 -0.77 4.30
CA ARG A 102 -14.29 0.35 4.93
C ARG A 102 -15.18 1.26 5.76
N LYS A 103 -16.47 1.36 5.43
CA LYS A 103 -17.40 2.33 6.04
C LYS A 103 -18.23 1.73 7.17
N VAL A 104 -18.44 0.42 7.14
CA VAL A 104 -19.30 -0.27 8.11
C VAL A 104 -18.66 -0.33 9.49
N LYS A 105 -19.50 -0.19 10.52
CA LYS A 105 -19.05 -0.19 11.93
C LYS A 105 -19.11 -1.57 12.57
N SER A 106 -19.78 -2.52 11.91
CA SER A 106 -19.94 -3.88 12.41
C SER A 106 -19.88 -4.93 11.30
N LEU A 107 -19.46 -6.15 11.66
CA LEU A 107 -19.41 -7.27 10.74
C LEU A 107 -20.80 -7.65 10.19
N ARG A 108 -21.84 -7.48 11.01
CA ARG A 108 -23.23 -7.79 10.63
C ARG A 108 -23.70 -6.84 9.53
N GLU A 109 -23.44 -5.54 9.69
CA GLU A 109 -23.76 -4.51 8.70
C GLU A 109 -23.02 -4.76 7.37
N GLY A 110 -21.72 -5.05 7.43
CA GLY A 110 -20.93 -5.38 6.25
C GLY A 110 -21.47 -6.56 5.46
N LYS A 111 -21.83 -7.65 6.15
CA LYS A 111 -22.41 -8.84 5.49
C LYS A 111 -23.71 -8.52 4.73
N ILE A 112 -24.56 -7.66 5.26
CA ILE A 112 -25.85 -7.30 4.65
C ILE A 112 -25.63 -6.33 3.47
N ALA A 113 -24.68 -5.40 3.59
CA ALA A 113 -24.46 -4.34 2.61
C ALA A 113 -23.56 -4.75 1.42
N THR A 114 -22.93 -5.92 1.45
CA THR A 114 -22.07 -6.40 0.37
C THR A 114 -22.83 -7.17 -0.70
N HIS A 115 -22.40 -7.04 -1.95
CA HIS A 115 -22.97 -7.75 -3.09
C HIS A 115 -22.21 -9.04 -3.42
N LEU A 116 -22.91 -10.02 -3.99
CA LEU A 116 -22.25 -11.21 -4.53
C LEU A 116 -21.40 -10.85 -5.76
N VAL A 117 -20.17 -11.39 -5.79
CA VAL A 117 -19.27 -11.29 -6.95
C VAL A 117 -19.40 -12.61 -7.71
N GLU A 118 -20.08 -12.57 -8.86
CA GLU A 118 -20.45 -13.75 -9.65
C GLU A 118 -19.26 -14.40 -10.39
N HIS A 119 -18.23 -13.61 -10.69
CA HIS A 119 -17.05 -14.09 -11.43
C HIS A 119 -15.90 -14.41 -10.49
N ASP A 120 -15.09 -15.39 -10.88
CA ASP A 120 -13.86 -15.72 -10.16
C ASP A 120 -12.92 -14.51 -10.12
N ARG A 121 -12.46 -14.20 -8.90
CA ARG A 121 -11.66 -13.02 -8.58
C ARG A 121 -10.19 -13.27 -8.83
N ILE A 122 -9.71 -14.50 -8.94
CA ILE A 122 -8.29 -14.77 -9.20
C ILE A 122 -8.02 -14.53 -10.68
N GLN A 123 -6.93 -13.84 -11.03
CA GLN A 123 -6.58 -13.65 -12.44
C GLN A 123 -6.39 -15.00 -13.14
N SER A 124 -6.83 -15.12 -14.39
CA SER A 124 -6.86 -16.39 -15.14
C SER A 124 -5.52 -17.13 -15.14
N ARG A 125 -4.40 -16.42 -15.25
CA ARG A 125 -3.05 -17.02 -15.22
C ARG A 125 -2.76 -17.72 -13.88
N PHE A 126 -3.17 -17.16 -12.74
CA PHE A 126 -2.94 -17.76 -11.42
C PHE A 126 -3.85 -18.95 -11.12
N ARG A 127 -4.83 -19.23 -11.98
CA ARG A 127 -5.64 -20.45 -11.91
C ARG A 127 -4.92 -21.67 -12.47
N GLN A 128 -3.84 -21.46 -13.23
CA GLN A 128 -3.00 -22.53 -13.76
C GLN A 128 -1.90 -22.84 -12.74
N ALA A 129 -1.65 -24.14 -12.48
CA ALA A 129 -0.78 -24.63 -11.41
C ALA A 129 0.69 -24.15 -11.47
N ALA A 130 1.11 -23.52 -12.56
CA ALA A 130 2.50 -23.09 -12.79
C ALA A 130 2.73 -21.58 -12.69
N ALA A 131 1.69 -20.76 -12.55
CA ALA A 131 1.86 -19.31 -12.58
C ALA A 131 2.48 -18.80 -11.28
N THR A 132 3.68 -18.23 -11.42
CA THR A 132 4.44 -17.67 -10.30
C THR A 132 4.12 -16.18 -10.16
N GLN A 133 3.65 -15.75 -8.98
CA GLN A 133 3.43 -14.34 -8.67
C GLN A 133 4.74 -13.57 -8.72
N LYS A 134 4.78 -12.43 -9.41
CA LYS A 134 5.97 -11.58 -9.40
C LYS A 134 6.10 -10.86 -8.06
N ILE A 135 7.26 -10.99 -7.41
CA ILE A 135 7.62 -10.26 -6.19
C ILE A 135 8.97 -9.61 -6.49
N GLU A 136 9.01 -8.29 -6.49
CA GLU A 136 10.19 -7.50 -6.84
C GLU A 136 10.48 -6.48 -5.74
N ARG A 137 11.76 -6.27 -5.47
CA ARG A 137 12.23 -5.17 -4.61
C ARG A 137 12.78 -4.10 -5.51
N THR A 138 12.24 -2.90 -5.42
CA THR A 138 12.69 -1.74 -6.19
C THR A 138 13.11 -0.62 -5.24
N GLN A 139 14.06 0.19 -5.68
CA GLN A 139 14.45 1.40 -4.96
C GLN A 139 13.82 2.60 -5.65
N GLU A 140 12.84 3.19 -5.00
CA GLU A 140 12.02 4.25 -5.58
C GLU A 140 11.92 5.44 -4.61
N ILE A 141 11.74 6.62 -5.18
CA ILE A 141 11.43 7.81 -4.39
C ILE A 141 10.02 7.61 -3.81
N PRO A 142 9.80 7.80 -2.50
CA PRO A 142 8.50 7.58 -1.88
C PRO A 142 7.37 8.34 -2.59
N ASP A 143 6.30 7.62 -2.94
CA ASP A 143 5.09 8.22 -3.48
C ASP A 143 4.23 8.85 -2.38
N LEU A 144 3.19 9.59 -2.77
CA LEU A 144 2.32 10.28 -1.80
C LEU A 144 1.61 9.28 -0.87
N ALA A 145 1.33 8.06 -1.33
CA ALA A 145 0.67 7.04 -0.52
C ALA A 145 1.57 6.54 0.61
N VAL A 146 2.85 6.30 0.32
CA VAL A 146 3.87 5.96 1.31
C VAL A 146 4.08 7.12 2.28
N VAL A 147 4.17 8.36 1.79
CA VAL A 147 4.34 9.53 2.65
C VAL A 147 3.12 9.76 3.54
N ASN A 148 1.90 9.53 3.03
CA ASN A 148 0.69 9.57 3.86
C ASN A 148 0.70 8.48 4.95
N ARG A 149 1.20 7.28 4.62
CA ARG A 149 1.42 6.22 5.63
C ARG A 149 2.42 6.68 6.69
N LEU A 150 3.52 7.31 6.28
CA LEU A 150 4.54 7.88 7.17
C LEU A 150 3.92 8.91 8.12
N LEU A 151 3.10 9.83 7.61
CA LEU A 151 2.41 10.82 8.44
C LEU A 151 1.43 10.16 9.41
N LEU A 152 0.63 9.19 8.97
CA LEU A 152 -0.28 8.47 9.86
C LEU A 152 0.46 7.75 10.99
N HIS A 153 1.58 7.09 10.69
CA HIS A 153 2.43 6.47 11.71
C HIS A 153 3.00 7.50 12.69
N SER A 154 3.43 8.66 12.18
CA SER A 154 3.92 9.76 13.03
C SER A 154 2.85 10.31 13.97
N LEU A 155 1.62 10.47 13.48
CA LEU A 155 0.50 11.01 14.22
C LEU A 155 -0.05 10.03 15.25
N ALA A 156 0.00 8.73 14.96
CA ALA A 156 -0.40 7.69 15.92
C ALA A 156 0.59 7.54 17.10
N ARG A 157 1.83 8.00 16.94
CA ARG A 157 2.89 7.95 17.97
C ARG A 157 3.00 9.23 18.81
N ALA A 158 2.34 10.32 18.43
CA ALA A 158 2.42 11.63 19.07
C ALA A 158 1.17 11.93 19.92
#